data_AF-A0A3C0Y5Z0-F1
#
_entry.id   AF-A0A3C0Y5Z0-F1
#
_cell.length_a   1.000
_cell.length_b   1.000
_cell.length_c   1.000
_cell.angle_alpha   90.00
_cell.angle_beta   90.00
_cell.angle_gamma   90.00
#
_symmetry.space_group_name_H-M   'P 1'
#
loop_
_entity.id
_entity.type
_entity.pdbx_description
1 polymer ?
#
loop_
_entity_poly.entity_id
_entity_poly.type
_entity_poly.pdbx_seq_one_letter_code
_entity_poly.pdbx_strand_id
1 'polypeptide(L)' 'MTALFKHPEFRAGVRDLASVGPGIAAWGLMTGVAMVKSGMSLTEAVLMGVLVFAGSSQLAAVPLIAAGAPMWVIL' A
#
# COMPACT_ATOMS: atom_id res chain seq x y z
N MET A 1 22.22 4.11 13.50
CA MET A 1 20.74 4.01 13.61
C MET A 1 20.20 4.57 14.93
N THR A 2 20.82 4.31 16.08
CA THR A 2 20.33 4.76 17.41
C THR A 2 20.23 6.27 17.60
N ALA A 3 21.05 7.06 16.89
CA ALA A 3 20.99 8.53 16.93
C ALA A 3 19.70 9.09 16.31
N LEU A 4 19.15 8.44 15.28
CA LEU A 4 17.92 8.87 14.61
C LEU A 4 16.70 8.72 15.51
N PHE A 5 16.57 7.58 16.20
CA PHE A 5 15.48 7.31 17.14
C PHE A 5 15.55 8.18 18.40
N LYS A 6 16.74 8.68 18.76
CA LYS A 6 16.95 9.60 19.87
C LYS A 6 16.74 11.07 19.48
N HIS A 7 16.56 11.36 18.19
CA HIS A 7 16.35 12.71 17.71
C HIS A 7 14.98 13.22 18.19
N PRO A 8 14.88 14.45 18.76
CA PRO A 8 13.62 15.00 19.24
C PRO A 8 12.51 14.98 18.18
N GLU A 9 12.86 15.28 16.93
CA GLU A 9 11.93 15.30 15.79
C GLU A 9 11.35 13.92 15.45
N PHE A 10 12.05 12.83 15.75
CA PHE A 10 11.49 11.49 15.56
C PHE A 10 10.24 11.30 16.43
N ARG A 11 10.31 11.74 17.69
CA ARG A 11 9.19 11.61 18.65
C ARG A 11 8.05 12.58 18.33
N ALA A 12 8.38 13.75 17.77
CA ALA A 12 7.39 14.70 17.27
C ALA A 12 6.62 14.10 16.08
N GLY A 13 7.32 13.63 15.04
CA GLY A 13 6.67 13.02 13.87
C GLY A 13 5.84 11.78 14.20
N VAL A 14 6.28 10.95 15.15
CA VAL A 14 5.47 9.83 15.65
C VAL A 14 4.18 10.32 16.30
N ARG A 15 4.23 11.38 17.11
CA ARG A 15 3.04 11.94 17.76
C ARG A 15 2.09 12.56 16.73
N ASP A 16 2.62 13.24 15.72
CA ASP A 16 1.84 13.86 14.65
C ASP A 16 1.10 12.81 13.80
N LEU A 17 1.74 11.65 13.56
CA LEU A 17 1.15 10.55 12.81
C LEU A 17 0.33 9.57 13.66
N ALA A 18 0.39 9.64 14.99
CA ALA A 18 -0.21 8.63 15.87
C ALA A 18 -1.73 8.50 15.69
N SER A 19 -2.43 9.59 15.41
CA SER A 19 -3.88 9.59 15.21
C SER A 19 -4.31 8.97 13.89
N VAL A 20 -3.52 9.16 12.81
CA VAL A 20 -3.85 8.69 11.46
C VAL A 20 -3.21 7.33 11.12
N GLY A 21 -2.11 6.99 11.79
CA GLY A 21 -1.32 5.79 11.55
C GLY A 21 -2.14 4.49 11.54
N PRO A 22 -3.02 4.24 12.52
CA PRO A 22 -3.89 3.05 12.51
C PRO A 22 -4.79 2.97 11.27
N GLY A 23 -5.33 4.10 10.81
CA GLY A 23 -6.17 4.16 9.62
C GLY A 23 -5.38 3.85 8.35
N ILE A 24 -4.18 4.40 8.22
CA ILE A 24 -3.26 4.12 7.11
C ILE A 24 -2.87 2.63 7.10
N ALA A 25 -2.56 2.05 8.26
CA ALA A 25 -2.21 0.64 8.39
C ALA A 25 -3.37 -0.29 8.00
N ALA A 26 -4.59 0.00 8.48
CA ALA A 26 -5.78 -0.76 8.12
C ALA A 26 -6.09 -0.67 6.62
N TRP A 27 -5.94 0.51 6.04
CA TRP A 27 -6.14 0.74 4.60
C TRP A 27 -5.12 -0.03 3.74
N GLY A 28 -3.84 0.00 4.11
CA GLY A 28 -2.78 -0.76 3.44
C GLY A 28 -3.01 -2.28 3.52
N LEU A 29 -3.41 -2.77 4.69
CA LEU A 29 -3.75 -4.19 4.89
C LEU A 29 -4.92 -4.61 4.00
N MET A 30 -6.02 -3.84 3.99
CA MET A 30 -7.19 -4.14 3.17
C MET A 30 -6.89 -4.14 1.68
N THR A 31 -6.00 -3.25 1.24
CA THR A 31 -5.52 -3.19 -0.15
C THR A 31 -4.75 -4.46 -0.52
N GLY A 32 -3.85 -4.92 0.34
CA GLY A 32 -3.14 -6.19 0.15
C GLY A 32 -4.08 -7.41 0.15
N VAL A 33 -5.07 -7.43 1.05
CA VAL A 33 -6.11 -8.48 1.08
C VAL A 33 -6.91 -8.50 -0.22
N ALA A 34 -7.23 -7.34 -0.80
CA ALA A 34 -7.92 -7.26 -2.08
C ALA A 34 -7.07 -7.84 -3.23
N MET A 35 -5.78 -7.51 -3.29
CA MET A 35 -4.85 -8.05 -4.28
C MET A 35 -4.73 -9.58 -4.21
N VAL A 36 -4.59 -10.14 -3.00
CA VAL A 36 -4.50 -11.60 -2.84
C VAL A 36 -5.83 -12.27 -3.20
N LYS A 37 -6.97 -11.67 -2.82
CA LYS A 37 -8.30 -12.17 -3.18
C LYS A 37 -8.60 -12.07 -4.68
N SER A 38 -7.92 -11.20 -5.41
CA SER A 38 -8.05 -11.08 -6.86
C SER A 38 -7.14 -12.05 -7.63
N GLY A 39 -6.45 -12.96 -6.94
CA GLY A 39 -5.61 -14.00 -7.55
C GLY A 39 -4.14 -13.63 -7.71
N MET A 40 -3.69 -12.46 -7.21
CA MET A 40 -2.25 -12.17 -7.15
C MET A 40 -1.57 -13.04 -6.10
N SER A 41 -0.36 -13.51 -6.39
CA SER A 41 0.53 -14.10 -5.40
C SER A 41 0.98 -13.06 -4.36
N LEU A 42 1.45 -13.54 -3.21
CA LEU A 42 2.01 -12.67 -2.17
C LEU A 42 3.15 -11.81 -2.71
N THR A 43 4.03 -12.39 -3.52
CA THR A 43 5.16 -11.68 -4.12
C THR A 43 4.69 -10.56 -5.05
N GLU A 44 3.70 -10.82 -5.91
CA GLU A 44 3.13 -9.80 -6.81
C GLU A 44 2.45 -8.67 -6.03
N ALA A 45 1.69 -8.99 -4.98
CA ALA A 45 1.04 -8.00 -4.13
C ALA A 45 2.07 -7.09 -3.41
N VAL A 46 3.16 -7.68 -2.90
CA VAL A 46 4.25 -6.91 -2.27
C VAL A 46 4.98 -6.05 -3.31
N LEU A 47 5.30 -6.61 -4.48
CA LEU A 47 5.93 -5.85 -5.57
C LEU A 47 5.05 -4.69 -6.02
N MET A 48 3.74 -4.90 -6.15
CA MET A 48 2.78 -3.84 -6.46
C MET A 48 2.83 -2.73 -5.40
N GLY A 49 2.79 -3.08 -4.11
CA GLY A 49 2.82 -2.11 -3.01
C GLY A 49 4.13 -1.33 -2.87
N VAL A 50 5.27 -1.93 -3.23
CA VAL A 50 6.60 -1.29 -3.08
C VAL A 50 7.05 -0.55 -4.34
N LEU A 51 6.73 -1.07 -5.53
CA LEU A 51 7.19 -0.52 -6.81
C LEU A 51 6.22 0.49 -7.43
N VAL A 52 4.92 0.38 -7.14
CA VAL A 52 3.89 1.24 -7.75
C VAL A 52 3.36 2.24 -6.72
N PHE A 53 3.68 3.52 -6.93
CA PHE A 53 3.17 4.60 -6.09
C PHE A 53 1.86 5.18 -6.68
N ALA A 54 0.75 4.46 -6.55
CA ALA A 54 -0.54 4.89 -7.11
C ALA A 54 -1.73 4.24 -6.38
N GLY A 55 -1.98 4.59 -5.12
CA GLY A 55 -2.96 3.91 -4.25
C GLY A 55 -4.36 3.71 -4.86
N SER A 56 -4.97 4.76 -5.39
CA SER A 56 -6.30 4.66 -6.02
C SER A 56 -6.30 3.85 -7.31
N SER A 57 -5.31 4.07 -8.18
CA SER A 57 -5.19 3.35 -9.44
C SER A 57 -4.87 1.87 -9.23
N GLN A 58 -4.07 1.51 -8.22
CA GLN A 58 -3.81 0.13 -7.84
C GLN A 58 -5.10 -0.60 -7.50
N LEU A 59 -5.95 0.00 -6.67
CA LEU A 59 -7.23 -0.58 -6.29
C LEU A 59 -8.19 -0.76 -7.48
N ALA A 60 -8.21 0.20 -8.41
CA ALA A 60 -9.03 0.10 -9.62
C ALA A 60 -8.48 -0.91 -10.65
N ALA A 61 -7.15 -1.02 -10.75
CA ALA A 61 -6.49 -1.90 -11.71
C ALA A 61 -6.58 -3.37 -11.31
N VAL A 62 -6.51 -3.68 -10.01
CA VAL A 62 -6.56 -5.05 -9.47
C VAL A 62 -7.71 -5.91 -10.03
N PRO A 63 -8.99 -5.49 -9.99
CA PRO A 63 -10.08 -6.26 -10.59
C PRO A 63 -10.01 -6.36 -12.12
N LEU A 64 -9.46 -5.35 -12.81
CA LEU A 64 -9.29 -5.36 -14.26
C LEU A 64 -8.18 -6.34 -14.69
N ILE A 65 -7.07 -6.36 -13.97
CA ILE A 65 -5.98 -7.34 -14.13
C ILE A 65 -6.51 -8.75 -13.91
N ALA A 66 -7.28 -8.97 -12.83
CA ALA A 66 -7.88 -10.25 -12.53
C ALA A 66 -8.88 -10.72 -13.60
N ALA A 67 -9.61 -9.79 -14.22
CA ALA A 67 -10.52 -10.05 -15.33
C ALA A 67 -9.81 -10.26 -16.68
N GLY A 68 -8.48 -10.12 -16.75
CA GLY A 68 -7.73 -10.20 -18.01
C GLY A 68 -8.05 -9.07 -18.98
N ALA A 69 -8.44 -7.90 -18.47
CA ALA A 69 -8.73 -6.73 -19.29
C ALA A 69 -7.51 -6.32 -20.12
N PRO A 70 -7.69 -5.84 -21.35
CA PRO A 70 -6.57 -5.40 -22.18
C PRO A 70 -5.88 -4.17 -21.57
N MET A 71 -4.57 -4.04 -21.78
CA MET A 71 -3.75 -3.01 -21.11
C MET A 71 -4.22 -1.58 -21.35
N TRP A 72 -4.73 -1.26 -22.53
CA TRP A 72 -5.25 0.09 -22.82
C TRP A 72 -6.56 0.44 -22.08
N VAL A 73 -7.21 -0.52 -21.43
CA VAL A 73 -8.36 -0.30 -20.52
C VAL A 73 -7.89 -0.12 -19.07
N ILE A 74 -6.75 -0.69 -18.70
CA ILE A 74 -6.20 -0.63 -17.33
C ILE A 74 -5.44 0.69 -17.09
N LEU A 75 -4.79 1.23 -18.13
CA LEU A 75 -3.94 2.43 -18.08
C LEU A 75 -4.74 3.74 -18.08
#